data_AF-A0A928VHW2-F1
#
_entry.id   AF-A0A928VHW2-F1
#
_cell.length_a   1.000
_cell.length_b   1.000
_cell.length_c   1.000
_cell.angle_alpha   90.00
_cell.angle_beta   90.00
_cell.angle_gamma   90.00
#
_symmetry.space_group_name_H-M   'P 1'
#
loop_
_entity.id
_entity.type
_entity.pdbx_description
1 polymer ?
#
loop_
_entity_poly.entity_id
_entity_poly.type
_entity_poly.pdbx_seq_one_letter_code
_entity_poly.pdbx_strand_id
1 'polypeptide(L)'
;MPYMCDISPNQTVFLDNPGDQTVLTCMSGQVGQQQQSSSSFTTGRWSNPPELWRSSQGLFIQIHGESGITIVQIQNNGLHVTSAQAIGQPAQTIPMQPVAAMPNMPTMQSMQPMPPIQPMPPMQPMSPMQPMPPMNMSNMNSAPPAMQMQMGNMQMSMDNPTNPKSSSSNGVSHSLNSSHSTPTQRNFCSGCGQPIRPNDNFCSSCGQKLE
;
A
#
# COMPACT_ATOMS: atom_id res chain seq x y z
N MET A 1 -20.02 5.25 -1.26
CA MET A 1 -20.79 4.01 -1.04
C MET A 1 -19.99 2.89 -1.68
N PRO A 2 -19.71 1.78 -0.98
CA PRO A 2 -18.91 0.71 -1.55
C PRO A 2 -19.70 -0.21 -2.48
N TYR A 3 -18.99 -0.91 -3.36
CA TYR A 3 -19.52 -1.88 -4.31
C TYR A 3 -18.73 -3.18 -4.26
N MET A 4 -19.41 -4.29 -4.56
CA MET A 4 -18.83 -5.63 -4.61
C MET A 4 -19.29 -6.35 -5.87
N CYS A 5 -18.43 -7.20 -6.42
CA CYS A 5 -18.78 -8.12 -7.49
C CYS A 5 -17.89 -9.35 -7.50
N ASP A 6 -18.46 -10.49 -7.84
CA ASP A 6 -17.71 -11.73 -8.06
C ASP A 6 -17.20 -11.79 -9.50
N ILE A 7 -15.89 -11.82 -9.67
CA ILE A 7 -15.25 -11.91 -11.00
C ILE A 7 -14.94 -13.35 -11.39
N SER A 8 -14.86 -14.26 -10.43
CA SER A 8 -14.69 -15.70 -10.62
C SER A 8 -15.26 -16.44 -9.41
N PRO A 9 -15.51 -17.76 -9.48
CA PRO A 9 -16.11 -18.52 -8.36
C PRO A 9 -15.35 -18.40 -7.04
N ASN A 10 -14.06 -18.11 -7.11
CA ASN A 10 -13.13 -18.01 -5.99
C ASN A 10 -12.51 -16.62 -5.87
N GLN A 11 -13.05 -15.61 -6.55
CA GLN A 11 -12.49 -14.27 -6.54
C GLN A 11 -13.57 -13.19 -6.55
N THR A 12 -13.53 -12.34 -5.52
CA THR A 12 -14.44 -11.22 -5.32
C THR A 12 -13.63 -9.93 -5.33
N VAL A 13 -14.19 -8.91 -5.96
CA VAL A 13 -13.63 -7.56 -5.99
C VAL A 13 -14.55 -6.64 -5.20
N PHE A 14 -13.95 -5.83 -4.34
CA PHE A 14 -14.62 -4.79 -3.60
C PHE A 14 -14.01 -3.44 -3.95
N LEU A 15 -14.86 -2.44 -4.12
CA LEU A 15 -14.48 -1.06 -4.34
C LEU A 15 -15.09 -0.17 -3.27
N ASP A 16 -14.28 0.69 -2.69
CA ASP A 16 -14.71 1.77 -1.81
C ASP A 16 -14.18 3.11 -2.30
N ASN A 17 -14.80 4.18 -1.83
CA ASN A 17 -14.30 5.53 -2.02
C ASN A 17 -14.39 6.36 -0.72
N PRO A 18 -13.52 6.08 0.26
CA PRO A 18 -13.42 6.91 1.46
C PRO A 18 -12.82 8.28 1.14
N GLY A 19 -13.68 9.31 1.07
CA GLY A 19 -13.27 10.67 0.75
C GLY A 19 -12.96 10.82 -0.74
N ASP A 20 -11.67 11.02 -1.05
CA ASP A 20 -11.17 11.28 -2.42
C ASP A 20 -10.29 10.13 -2.96
N GLN A 21 -10.13 9.07 -2.16
CA GLN A 21 -9.35 7.88 -2.52
C GLN A 21 -10.27 6.73 -2.89
N THR A 22 -10.11 6.19 -4.10
CA THR A 22 -10.66 4.88 -4.40
C THR A 22 -9.77 3.81 -3.82
N VAL A 23 -10.37 2.88 -3.05
CA VAL A 23 -9.72 1.68 -2.54
C VAL A 23 -10.34 0.48 -3.24
N LEU A 24 -9.53 -0.36 -3.84
CA LEU A 24 -9.97 -1.59 -4.48
C LEU A 24 -9.27 -2.77 -3.80
N THR A 25 -10.10 -3.70 -3.34
CA THR A 25 -9.66 -4.92 -2.66
C THR A 25 -10.08 -6.13 -3.49
N CYS A 26 -9.10 -6.92 -3.89
CA CYS A 26 -9.31 -8.22 -4.50
C CYS A 26 -9.13 -9.30 -3.44
N MET A 27 -10.15 -10.15 -3.29
CA MET A 27 -10.15 -11.29 -2.39
C MET A 27 -10.18 -12.54 -3.25
N SER A 28 -9.17 -13.39 -3.14
CA SER A 28 -9.17 -14.73 -3.73
C SER A 28 -9.18 -15.76 -2.61
N GLY A 29 -10.03 -16.79 -2.74
CA GLY A 29 -10.20 -17.82 -1.72
C GLY A 29 -10.18 -19.21 -2.33
N GLN A 30 -9.25 -20.03 -1.88
CA GLN A 30 -9.32 -21.50 -2.04
C GLN A 30 -9.65 -22.09 -0.66
N VAL A 31 -10.19 -23.31 -0.62
CA VAL A 31 -10.47 -23.99 0.64
C VAL A 31 -9.18 -24.06 1.47
N GLY A 32 -9.16 -23.40 2.63
CA GLY A 32 -8.01 -23.35 3.54
C GLY A 32 -7.03 -22.18 3.35
N GLN A 33 -7.13 -21.36 2.30
CA GLN A 33 -6.31 -20.14 2.14
C GLN A 33 -7.10 -19.00 1.47
N GLN A 34 -7.31 -17.91 2.20
CA GLN A 34 -7.86 -16.66 1.69
C GLN A 34 -6.73 -15.64 1.53
N GLN A 35 -6.49 -15.18 0.31
CA GLN A 35 -5.52 -14.13 0.02
C GLN A 35 -6.27 -12.84 -0.34
N GLN A 36 -5.86 -11.74 0.28
CA GLN A 36 -6.41 -10.42 0.02
C GLN A 36 -5.30 -9.49 -0.46
N SER A 37 -5.59 -8.72 -1.51
CA SER A 37 -4.74 -7.65 -2.02
C SER A 37 -5.57 -6.39 -2.11
N SER A 38 -5.07 -5.27 -1.60
CA SER A 38 -5.74 -3.97 -1.67
C SER A 38 -4.82 -2.93 -2.28
N SER A 39 -5.33 -2.10 -3.17
CA SER A 39 -4.62 -0.92 -3.67
C SER A 39 -5.50 0.30 -3.59
N SER A 40 -4.89 1.47 -3.46
CA SER A 40 -5.59 2.75 -3.40
C SER A 40 -5.00 3.75 -4.39
N PHE A 41 -5.85 4.61 -4.93
CA PHE A 41 -5.46 5.67 -5.85
C PHE A 41 -6.46 6.83 -5.78
N THR A 42 -6.01 8.02 -6.15
CA THR A 42 -6.84 9.22 -6.09
C THR A 42 -7.77 9.29 -7.30
N THR A 43 -9.07 9.33 -7.06
CA THR A 43 -10.10 9.57 -8.11
C THR A 43 -10.98 10.77 -7.79
N GLY A 44 -10.90 11.30 -6.57
CA GLY A 44 -11.93 12.16 -6.02
C GLY A 44 -13.23 11.40 -5.77
N ARG A 45 -14.28 12.15 -5.40
CA ARG A 45 -15.61 11.58 -5.16
C ARG A 45 -16.20 11.00 -6.43
N TRP A 46 -16.86 9.84 -6.31
CA TRP A 46 -17.53 9.23 -7.46
C TRP A 46 -18.77 10.02 -7.83
N SER A 47 -18.90 10.31 -9.12
CA SER A 47 -20.09 10.94 -9.70
C SER A 47 -21.10 9.89 -10.18
N ASN A 48 -20.61 8.74 -10.67
CA ASN A 48 -21.42 7.60 -11.12
C ASN A 48 -20.98 6.30 -10.43
N PRO A 49 -21.85 5.28 -10.36
CA PRO A 49 -21.46 3.94 -9.94
C PRO A 49 -20.30 3.41 -10.79
N PRO A 50 -19.32 2.68 -10.20
CA PRO A 50 -18.27 2.05 -10.96
C PRO A 50 -18.83 0.95 -11.87
N GLU A 51 -18.26 0.81 -13.06
CA GLU A 51 -18.67 -0.18 -14.05
C GLU A 51 -17.55 -1.19 -14.26
N LEU A 52 -17.84 -2.47 -14.02
CA LEU A 52 -16.94 -3.57 -14.31
C LEU A 52 -17.31 -4.20 -15.65
N TRP A 53 -16.30 -4.46 -16.48
CA TRP A 53 -16.49 -5.17 -17.73
C TRP A 53 -15.29 -6.06 -18.06
N ARG A 54 -15.54 -7.05 -18.89
CA ARG A 54 -14.57 -8.04 -19.36
C ARG A 54 -14.38 -7.89 -20.87
N SER A 55 -13.14 -8.01 -21.32
CA SER A 55 -12.78 -8.12 -22.74
C SER A 55 -11.75 -9.22 -22.96
N SER A 56 -11.31 -9.39 -24.21
CA SER A 56 -10.22 -10.28 -24.58
C SER A 56 -8.89 -9.94 -23.89
N GLN A 57 -8.71 -8.69 -23.43
CA GLN A 57 -7.48 -8.22 -22.79
C GLN A 57 -7.52 -8.34 -21.25
N GLY A 58 -8.66 -8.70 -20.66
CA GLY A 58 -8.80 -8.90 -19.22
C GLY A 58 -10.04 -8.27 -18.61
N LEU A 59 -9.98 -8.04 -17.30
CA LEU A 59 -11.02 -7.37 -16.51
C LEU A 59 -10.65 -5.91 -16.28
N PHE A 60 -11.63 -5.04 -16.46
CA PHE A 60 -11.45 -3.60 -16.36
C PHE A 60 -12.58 -2.99 -15.54
N ILE A 61 -12.23 -2.02 -14.71
CA ILE A 61 -13.17 -1.20 -13.95
C ILE A 61 -13.04 0.22 -14.45
N GLN A 62 -14.18 0.81 -14.79
CA GLN A 62 -14.31 2.22 -15.12
C GLN A 62 -14.89 2.97 -13.92
N ILE A 63 -14.17 4.00 -13.48
CA ILE A 63 -14.55 4.85 -12.35
C ILE A 63 -14.68 6.27 -12.86
N HIS A 64 -15.83 6.88 -12.59
CA HIS A 64 -16.11 8.29 -12.89
C HIS A 64 -15.97 9.10 -11.62
N GLY A 65 -14.83 9.77 -11.45
CA GLY A 65 -14.54 10.62 -10.31
C GLY A 65 -14.43 12.10 -10.66
N GLU A 66 -14.24 12.95 -9.67
CA GLU A 66 -13.96 14.38 -9.86
C GLU A 66 -12.65 14.62 -10.65
N SER A 67 -11.67 13.72 -10.53
CA SER A 67 -10.44 13.78 -11.32
C SER A 67 -10.61 13.33 -12.78
N GLY A 68 -11.82 12.94 -13.18
CA GLY A 68 -12.14 12.42 -14.51
C GLY A 68 -12.37 10.90 -14.53
N ILE A 69 -12.35 10.34 -15.74
CA ILE A 69 -12.56 8.90 -15.95
C ILE A 69 -11.24 8.17 -15.72
N THR A 70 -11.21 7.32 -14.70
CA THR A 70 -10.07 6.46 -14.36
C THR A 70 -10.41 5.02 -14.67
N ILE A 71 -9.49 4.30 -15.29
CA ILE A 71 -9.73 2.91 -15.70
C ILE A 71 -8.67 2.03 -15.10
N VAL A 72 -9.11 0.91 -14.55
CA VAL A 72 -8.24 0.03 -13.79
C VAL A 72 -8.35 -1.36 -14.37
N GLN A 73 -7.24 -1.90 -14.84
CA GLN A 73 -7.17 -3.28 -15.26
C GLN A 73 -6.79 -4.14 -14.05
N ILE A 74 -7.52 -5.23 -13.85
CA ILE A 74 -7.22 -6.22 -12.82
C ILE A 74 -6.37 -7.32 -13.46
N GLN A 75 -5.13 -7.48 -12.99
CA GLN A 75 -4.22 -8.52 -13.45
C GLN A 75 -3.64 -9.29 -12.26
N ASN A 76 -3.89 -10.60 -12.18
CA ASN A 76 -3.27 -11.52 -11.22
C ASN A 76 -3.30 -11.01 -9.75
N ASN A 77 -4.48 -10.55 -9.29
CA ASN A 77 -4.71 -9.95 -7.97
C ASN A 77 -4.04 -8.57 -7.73
N GLY A 78 -3.33 -8.04 -8.72
CA GLY A 78 -2.81 -6.68 -8.79
C GLY A 78 -3.66 -5.77 -9.66
N LEU A 79 -3.37 -4.47 -9.57
CA LEU A 79 -4.06 -3.42 -10.29
C LEU A 79 -3.10 -2.62 -11.15
N HIS A 80 -3.55 -2.32 -12.36
CA HIS A 80 -2.86 -1.41 -13.25
C HIS A 80 -3.81 -0.30 -13.65
N VAL A 81 -3.56 0.91 -13.16
CA VAL A 81 -4.32 2.10 -13.58
C VAL A 81 -3.90 2.45 -15.00
N THR A 82 -4.87 2.57 -15.88
CA THR A 82 -4.68 2.89 -17.29
C THR A 82 -5.66 3.98 -17.71
N SER A 83 -5.36 4.63 -18.83
CA SER A 83 -6.23 5.66 -19.40
C SER A 83 -7.31 5.05 -20.28
N ALA A 84 -8.40 5.79 -20.49
CA ALA A 84 -9.55 5.34 -21.27
C ALA A 84 -9.28 5.08 -22.77
N GLN A 85 -8.11 5.46 -23.25
CA GLN A 85 -7.71 5.26 -24.64
C GLN A 85 -7.09 3.87 -24.88
N ALA A 86 -6.65 3.19 -23.82
CA ALA A 86 -6.00 1.89 -23.91
C ALA A 86 -6.98 0.70 -23.95
N ILE A 87 -8.28 0.99 -24.05
CA ILE A 87 -9.33 0.01 -23.88
C ILE A 87 -9.84 -0.53 -25.22
N GLY A 88 -9.93 -1.85 -25.36
CA GLY A 88 -10.76 -2.48 -26.39
C GLY A 88 -12.28 -2.32 -26.16
N GLN A 89 -13.09 -2.79 -27.11
CA GLN A 89 -14.56 -2.81 -26.94
C GLN A 89 -14.97 -3.69 -25.74
N PRO A 90 -15.93 -3.26 -24.90
CA PRO A 90 -16.41 -4.09 -23.80
C PRO A 90 -17.15 -5.32 -24.36
N ALA A 91 -16.70 -6.52 -23.99
CA ALA A 91 -17.32 -7.77 -24.46
C ALA A 91 -18.46 -8.23 -23.55
N GLN A 92 -18.34 -8.02 -22.23
CA GLN A 92 -19.35 -8.38 -21.25
C GLN A 92 -19.31 -7.45 -20.04
N THR A 93 -20.41 -6.79 -19.72
CA THR A 93 -20.56 -6.00 -18.50
C THR A 93 -20.90 -6.92 -17.32
N ILE A 94 -20.24 -6.71 -16.18
CA ILE A 94 -20.48 -7.45 -14.94
C ILE A 94 -21.11 -6.46 -13.94
N PRO A 95 -22.37 -6.69 -13.51
CA PRO A 95 -23.04 -5.76 -12.62
C PRO A 95 -22.35 -5.73 -11.26
N MET A 96 -22.05 -4.52 -10.78
CA MET A 96 -21.54 -4.31 -9.43
C MET A 96 -22.72 -4.10 -8.47
N GLN A 97 -22.67 -4.75 -7.30
CA GLN A 97 -23.69 -4.67 -6.28
C GLN A 97 -23.27 -3.66 -5.21
N PRO A 98 -24.09 -2.65 -4.88
CA PRO A 98 -23.79 -1.76 -3.77
C PRO A 98 -23.88 -2.54 -2.46
N VAL A 99 -22.91 -2.33 -1.58
CA VAL A 99 -22.83 -2.99 -0.27
C VAL A 99 -22.64 -1.94 0.81
N ALA A 100 -23.03 -2.26 2.05
CA ALA A 100 -22.88 -1.32 3.16
C ALA A 100 -21.42 -1.22 3.66
N ALA A 101 -20.67 -2.33 3.63
CA ALA A 101 -19.27 -2.44 4.02
C ALA A 101 -18.67 -3.75 3.47
N MET A 102 -17.34 -3.89 3.51
CA MET A 102 -16.67 -5.16 3.20
C MET A 102 -17.08 -6.23 4.23
N PRO A 103 -17.58 -7.40 3.80
CA PRO A 103 -17.66 -8.55 4.71
C PRO A 103 -16.24 -8.91 5.15
N ASN A 104 -16.03 -9.08 6.46
CA ASN A 104 -14.75 -9.41 7.12
C ASN A 104 -13.68 -8.31 7.29
N MET A 105 -13.92 -7.05 6.94
CA MET A 105 -13.10 -6.01 7.56
C MET A 105 -13.60 -5.78 8.99
N PRO A 106 -12.74 -5.81 10.02
CA PRO A 106 -13.16 -5.32 11.33
C PRO A 106 -13.48 -3.85 11.13
N THR A 107 -14.77 -3.53 10.96
CA THR A 107 -15.25 -2.18 11.19
C THR A 107 -14.70 -1.83 12.55
N MET A 108 -13.80 -0.84 12.65
CA MET A 108 -13.53 -0.20 13.91
C MET A 108 -14.85 0.45 14.32
N GLN A 109 -15.75 -0.35 14.90
CA GLN A 109 -16.87 0.13 15.65
C GLN A 109 -16.22 1.06 16.66
N SER A 110 -16.57 2.35 16.54
CA SER A 110 -16.19 3.40 17.47
C SER A 110 -16.10 2.79 18.86
N MET A 111 -14.91 2.78 19.46
CA MET A 111 -14.75 2.33 20.83
C MET A 111 -15.83 3.06 21.62
N GLN A 112 -16.83 2.33 22.09
CA GLN A 112 -17.78 2.91 23.04
C GLN A 112 -16.91 3.44 24.19
N PRO A 113 -17.12 4.69 24.64
CA PRO A 113 -16.38 5.20 25.77
C PRO A 113 -16.56 4.19 26.90
N MET A 114 -15.45 3.61 27.36
CA MET A 114 -15.48 2.65 28.45
C MET A 114 -16.29 3.27 29.60
N PRO A 115 -17.20 2.53 30.23
CA PRO A 115 -17.87 3.03 31.42
C PRO A 115 -16.81 3.51 32.43
N PRO A 116 -17.06 4.62 33.14
CA PRO A 116 -16.11 5.13 34.11
C PRO A 116 -15.72 4.01 35.07
N ILE A 117 -14.41 3.72 35.12
CA ILE A 117 -13.83 2.76 36.05
C ILE A 117 -14.26 3.21 37.44
N GLN A 118 -15.09 2.40 38.11
CA GLN A 118 -15.40 2.64 39.51
C GLN A 118 -14.09 2.61 40.28
N PRO A 119 -13.87 3.53 41.23
CA PRO A 119 -12.65 3.53 42.02
C PRO A 119 -12.50 2.17 42.69
N MET A 120 -11.40 1.49 42.35
CA MET A 120 -11.08 0.20 42.95
C MET A 120 -10.99 0.38 44.47
N PRO A 121 -11.47 -0.60 45.26
CA PRO A 121 -11.25 -0.58 46.70
C PRO A 121 -9.75 -0.52 47.00
N PRO A 122 -9.35 0.14 48.11
CA PRO A 122 -7.95 0.24 48.48
C PRO A 122 -7.34 -1.16 48.63
N MET A 123 -6.34 -1.45 47.79
CA MET A 123 -5.57 -2.67 47.91
C MET A 123 -4.89 -2.68 49.27
N GLN A 124 -5.08 -3.77 50.02
CA GLN A 124 -4.35 -3.98 51.26
C GLN A 124 -2.84 -4.06 50.98
N PRO A 125 -1.99 -3.62 51.92
CA PRO A 125 -0.55 -3.69 51.75
C PRO A 125 -0.14 -5.15 51.51
N MET A 126 0.42 -5.44 50.34
CA MET A 126 1.02 -6.75 50.09
C MET A 126 2.18 -6.94 51.05
N SER A 127 2.17 -8.06 51.77
CA SER A 127 3.29 -8.50 52.60
C SER A 127 4.57 -8.59 51.75
N PRO A 128 5.74 -8.22 52.30
CA PRO A 128 7.00 -8.25 51.55
C PRO A 128 7.28 -9.66 51.03
N MET A 129 7.45 -9.78 49.70
CA MET A 129 7.87 -11.02 49.06
C MET A 129 9.24 -11.43 49.61
N GLN A 130 9.38 -12.69 49.99
CA GLN A 130 10.66 -13.24 50.39
C GLN A 130 11.64 -13.21 49.20
N PRO A 131 12.95 -12.99 49.43
CA PRO A 131 13.94 -13.01 48.37
C PRO A 131 13.93 -14.36 47.66
N MET A 132 13.77 -14.35 46.33
CA MET A 132 13.91 -15.55 45.53
C MET A 132 15.34 -16.12 45.67
N PRO A 133 15.51 -17.44 45.75
CA PRO A 133 16.82 -18.06 45.72
C PRO A 133 17.53 -17.77 44.38
N PRO A 134 18.87 -17.67 44.38
CA PRO A 134 19.62 -17.39 43.16
C PRO A 134 19.44 -18.52 42.14
N MET A 135 18.91 -18.20 40.95
CA MET A 135 18.93 -19.12 39.82
C MET A 135 20.39 -19.31 39.35
N ASN A 136 20.84 -20.56 39.36
CA ASN A 136 22.15 -20.96 38.88
C ASN A 136 22.16 -20.92 37.34
N MET A 137 22.72 -19.86 36.75
CA MET A 137 22.96 -19.71 35.31
C MET A 137 24.31 -20.34 34.91
N SER A 138 24.42 -21.67 34.94
CA SER A 138 25.64 -22.36 34.46
C SER A 138 25.61 -22.81 33.00
N ASN A 139 24.60 -22.44 32.17
CA ASN A 139 24.66 -22.72 30.73
C ASN A 139 23.69 -21.89 29.86
N MET A 140 23.61 -20.56 30.07
CA MET A 140 22.87 -19.69 29.14
C MET A 140 23.87 -18.87 28.32
N ASN A 141 24.25 -19.43 27.18
CA ASN A 141 24.92 -18.73 26.09
C ASN A 141 24.04 -17.55 25.67
N SER A 142 24.46 -16.35 26.03
CA SER A 142 23.76 -15.10 25.78
C SER A 142 23.83 -14.72 24.30
N ALA A 143 22.87 -15.22 23.53
CA ALA A 143 22.38 -14.53 22.34
C ALA A 143 20.97 -14.01 22.66
N PRO A 144 20.70 -12.69 22.56
CA PRO A 144 19.38 -12.16 22.85
C PRO A 144 18.37 -12.72 21.82
N PRO A 145 17.23 -13.29 22.21
CA PRO A 145 16.14 -13.50 21.27
C PRO A 145 15.64 -12.11 20.88
N ALA A 146 15.97 -11.68 19.66
CA ALA A 146 15.30 -10.57 19.03
C ALA A 146 13.79 -10.85 19.11
N MET A 147 13.04 -9.99 19.81
CA MET A 147 11.59 -9.97 19.67
C MET A 147 11.28 -9.63 18.22
N GLN A 148 11.02 -10.65 17.40
CA GLN A 148 10.51 -10.45 16.05
C GLN A 148 8.99 -10.33 16.15
N MET A 149 8.50 -9.09 16.22
CA MET A 149 7.10 -8.81 15.93
C MET A 149 6.90 -8.96 14.42
N GLN A 150 6.47 -10.15 14.00
CA GLN A 150 6.10 -10.42 12.61
C GLN A 150 4.67 -9.91 12.36
N MET A 151 4.54 -8.61 12.10
CA MET A 151 3.42 -8.12 11.29
C MET A 151 3.84 -8.29 9.83
N GLY A 152 3.01 -8.99 9.06
CA GLY A 152 3.32 -9.42 7.70
C GLY A 152 3.97 -8.35 6.82
N ASN A 153 4.90 -8.81 5.97
CA ASN A 153 5.36 -8.22 4.69
C ASN A 153 5.69 -6.72 4.59
N MET A 154 5.76 -5.95 5.68
CA MET A 154 6.26 -4.57 5.67
C MET A 154 7.72 -4.51 6.13
N GLN A 155 8.63 -4.58 5.17
CA GLN A 155 10.05 -4.25 5.36
C GLN A 155 10.23 -2.73 5.19
N MET A 156 10.38 -2.00 6.30
CA MET A 156 10.90 -0.63 6.28
C MET A 156 12.41 -0.69 6.52
N SER A 157 13.23 -0.55 5.46
CA SER A 157 14.65 -0.19 5.63
C SER A 157 14.69 1.25 6.11
N MET A 158 15.02 1.43 7.39
CA MET A 158 15.36 2.73 7.94
C MET A 158 16.88 2.81 8.01
N ASP A 159 17.49 3.32 6.94
CA ASP A 159 18.89 3.72 6.93
C ASP A 159 19.08 4.80 8.00
N ASN A 160 19.80 4.40 9.04
CA ASN A 160 20.20 5.21 10.18
C ASN A 160 20.91 6.51 9.75
N PRO A 161 20.38 7.71 10.07
CA PRO A 161 21.09 8.96 9.87
C PRO A 161 21.81 9.32 11.18
N THR A 162 23.07 8.92 11.31
CA THR A 162 23.97 9.47 12.33
C THR A 162 25.24 9.95 11.67
N ASN A 163 25.31 11.23 11.29
CA ASN A 163 26.04 12.25 12.07
C ASN A 163 26.16 13.55 11.23
N PRO A 164 25.70 14.72 11.72
CA PRO A 164 25.87 15.99 11.05
C PRO A 164 27.21 16.62 11.44
N LYS A 165 27.90 17.27 10.50
CA LYS A 165 28.59 18.57 10.69
C LYS A 165 29.50 18.92 9.51
N SER A 166 29.32 20.17 9.06
CA SER A 166 30.28 21.03 8.35
C SER A 166 30.45 20.69 6.85
N SER A 167 30.45 21.63 5.89
CA SER A 167 30.80 23.04 5.98
C SER A 167 30.30 23.81 4.76
N SER A 168 30.11 25.12 4.97
CA SER A 168 30.36 26.20 4.01
C SER A 168 29.32 26.53 2.94
N SER A 169 28.41 27.40 3.37
CA SER A 169 27.94 28.58 2.65
C SER A 169 29.05 29.38 1.96
N ASN A 170 28.87 29.71 0.68
CA ASN A 170 28.87 31.08 0.14
C ASN A 170 28.91 31.07 -1.40
N GLY A 171 28.13 31.97 -2.04
CA GLY A 171 28.48 32.46 -3.38
C GLY A 171 27.35 32.68 -4.37
N VAL A 172 26.51 33.68 -4.13
CA VAL A 172 26.00 34.72 -5.04
C VAL A 172 25.73 34.39 -6.53
N SER A 173 24.45 34.54 -6.88
CA SER A 173 23.80 35.11 -8.09
C SER A 173 24.66 35.61 -9.27
N HIS A 174 24.28 35.25 -10.51
CA HIS A 174 24.10 36.12 -11.69
C HIS A 174 23.53 35.26 -12.86
N SER A 175 22.28 35.52 -13.28
CA SER A 175 21.88 36.23 -14.51
C SER A 175 22.22 35.57 -15.87
N LEU A 176 21.12 35.23 -16.57
CA LEU A 176 20.82 35.50 -17.99
C LEU A 176 21.62 34.79 -19.10
N ASN A 177 20.84 34.02 -19.86
CA ASN A 177 20.84 33.87 -21.31
C ASN A 177 22.03 33.15 -21.96
N SER A 178 21.77 31.98 -22.56
CA SER A 178 22.17 31.62 -23.93
C SER A 178 21.93 30.13 -24.19
N SER A 179 20.97 29.89 -25.08
CA SER A 179 21.02 28.95 -26.20
C SER A 179 22.34 28.19 -26.38
N HIS A 180 22.41 26.95 -25.89
CA HIS A 180 23.23 25.93 -26.52
C HIS A 180 22.69 24.53 -26.22
N SER A 181 22.21 23.90 -27.28
CA SER A 181 21.83 22.50 -27.37
C SER A 181 23.00 21.57 -27.02
N THR A 182 22.89 20.87 -25.90
CA THR A 182 23.61 19.60 -25.65
C THR A 182 22.67 18.63 -24.92
N PRO A 183 22.53 17.37 -25.37
CA PRO A 183 21.61 16.42 -24.77
C PRO A 183 22.24 15.82 -23.51
N THR A 184 22.10 16.48 -22.37
CA THR A 184 22.31 15.82 -21.08
C THR A 184 21.14 14.87 -20.86
N GLN A 185 21.30 13.65 -21.37
CA GLN A 185 20.40 12.54 -21.14
C GLN A 185 20.16 12.42 -19.63
N ARG A 186 18.91 12.62 -19.24
CA ARG A 186 18.44 12.25 -17.92
C ARG A 186 18.12 10.77 -17.99
N ASN A 187 19.13 9.93 -17.77
CA ASN A 187 18.99 8.48 -17.83
C ASN A 187 18.18 8.04 -16.60
N PHE A 188 16.87 7.92 -16.76
CA PHE A 188 15.97 7.28 -15.80
C PHE A 188 15.48 5.96 -16.41
N CYS A 189 15.32 4.92 -15.60
CA CYS A 189 14.79 3.65 -16.03
C CYS A 189 13.33 3.81 -16.51
N SER A 190 13.02 3.35 -17.73
CA SER A 190 11.66 3.36 -18.27
C SER A 190 10.70 2.42 -17.53
N GLY A 191 11.22 1.39 -16.84
CA GLY A 191 10.42 0.42 -16.09
C GLY A 191 9.99 0.90 -14.71
N CYS A 192 10.89 1.53 -13.95
CA CYS A 192 10.63 1.90 -12.54
C CYS A 192 10.88 3.38 -12.21
N GLY A 193 11.36 4.18 -13.16
CA GLY A 193 11.61 5.62 -12.98
C GLY A 193 12.85 5.97 -12.14
N GLN A 194 13.63 4.99 -11.68
CA GLN A 194 14.85 5.25 -10.91
C GLN A 194 15.98 5.80 -11.78
N PRO A 195 16.85 6.68 -11.25
CA PRO A 195 18.01 7.17 -11.98
C PRO A 195 18.97 6.00 -12.28
N ILE A 196 19.46 5.94 -13.52
CA ILE A 196 20.39 4.93 -13.99
C ILE A 196 21.70 5.60 -14.37
N ARG A 197 22.83 4.90 -14.19
CA ARG A 197 24.12 5.44 -14.59
C ARG A 197 24.30 5.26 -16.10
N PRO A 198 25.07 6.15 -16.77
CA PRO A 198 25.25 6.10 -18.22
C PRO A 198 25.84 4.79 -18.79
N ASN A 199 26.47 3.95 -17.95
CA ASN A 199 27.08 2.68 -18.34
C ASN A 199 26.33 1.45 -17.79
N ASP A 200 25.13 1.63 -17.23
CA ASP A 200 24.36 0.49 -16.73
C ASP A 200 23.65 -0.22 -17.88
N ASN A 201 23.92 -1.51 -18.07
CA ASN A 201 23.20 -2.36 -19.03
C ASN A 201 21.84 -2.84 -18.48
N PHE A 202 21.68 -2.79 -17.16
CA PHE A 202 20.49 -3.22 -16.44
C PHE A 202 20.22 -2.26 -15.28
N CYS A 203 18.95 -1.98 -15.00
CA CYS A 203 18.57 -1.17 -13.86
C CYS A 203 18.85 -1.91 -12.54
N SER A 204 19.65 -1.32 -11.65
CA SER A 204 19.95 -1.92 -10.35
C SER A 204 18.74 -2.03 -9.41
N SER A 205 17.67 -1.27 -9.68
CA SER A 205 16.47 -1.26 -8.84
C SER A 205 15.41 -2.28 -9.28
N CYS A 206 15.21 -2.50 -10.59
CA CYS A 206 14.15 -3.39 -11.08
C CYS A 206 14.65 -4.53 -11.98
N GLY A 207 15.94 -4.58 -12.32
CA GLY A 207 16.54 -5.61 -13.17
C GLY A 207 16.22 -5.48 -14.67
N GLN A 208 15.46 -4.47 -15.09
CA GLN A 208 15.13 -4.28 -16.50
C GLN A 208 16.36 -3.90 -17.32
N LYS A 209 16.53 -4.53 -18.49
CA LYS A 209 17.57 -4.19 -19.46
C LYS A 209 17.37 -2.76 -19.97
N LEU A 210 18.46 -1.99 -19.98
CA LEU A 210 18.51 -0.63 -20.49
C LEU A 210 19.07 -0.73 -21.93
N GLU A 211 18.33 -0.18 -22.90
CA GLU A 211 18.74 -0.15 -24.32
C GLU A 211 19.38 1.19 -24.68
#